data_AF-A0A0I9VVD8-F1
#
_entry.id   AF-A0A0I9VVD8-F1
#
_cell.length_a   1.000
_cell.length_b   1.000
_cell.length_c   1.000
_cell.angle_alpha   90.00
_cell.angle_beta   90.00
_cell.angle_gamma   90.00
#
_symmetry.space_group_name_H-M   'P 1'
#
loop_
_entity.id
_entity.type
_entity.pdbx_description
1 polymer ?
#
loop_
_entity_poly.entity_id
_entity_poly.type
_entity_poly.pdbx_seq_one_letter_code
_entity_poly.pdbx_strand_id
1 'polypeptide(L)'
;MSMERLDRQVDAYVTWKRDLIREITRYRSWLAHNRLSSEGVEARLERALRVLRTDHITLAFVGEYSRGKTELINSLFFSNYGQRILPSRAGRTTMCPTELLFDPRSERSYIRLLPIESRLEDTSIAQLKRTPRLWLNLPLDTHDPESMAEAFAQVALTKAMPVEQAIQLGFDPAGLESSS
;
A
#
# COMPACT_ATOMS: atom_id res chain seq x y z
N MET A 1 0.11 -10.65 22.23
CA MET A 1 -1.21 -11.30 22.31
C MET A 1 -2.24 -10.85 21.26
N SER A 2 -2.54 -9.55 21.04
CA SER A 2 -3.51 -9.14 19.99
C SER A 2 -2.91 -9.10 18.57
N MET A 3 -1.67 -8.61 18.41
CA MET A 3 -0.99 -8.54 17.10
C MET A 3 -0.71 -9.93 16.51
N GLU A 4 -0.19 -10.84 17.33
CA GLU A 4 0.02 -12.26 16.97
C GLU A 4 -1.27 -12.98 16.55
N ARG A 5 -2.44 -12.46 16.93
CA ARG A 5 -3.73 -13.01 16.51
C ARG A 5 -4.10 -12.51 15.11
N LEU A 6 -3.79 -11.26 14.78
CA LEU A 6 -3.99 -10.73 13.43
C LEU A 6 -3.07 -11.42 12.42
N ASP A 7 -1.78 -11.54 12.73
CA ASP A 7 -0.80 -12.21 11.85
C ASP A 7 -1.24 -13.66 11.56
N ARG A 8 -1.60 -14.41 12.61
CA ARG A 8 -2.13 -15.77 12.46
C ARG A 8 -3.41 -15.83 11.63
N GLN A 9 -4.30 -14.85 11.75
CA GLN A 9 -5.53 -14.82 10.95
C GLN A 9 -5.24 -14.51 9.48
N VAL A 10 -4.30 -13.61 9.21
CA VAL A 10 -3.83 -13.30 7.84
C VAL A 10 -3.16 -14.53 7.23
N ASP A 11 -2.26 -15.18 7.95
CA ASP A 11 -1.57 -16.40 7.49
C ASP A 11 -2.54 -17.55 7.21
N ALA A 12 -3.49 -17.77 8.12
CA ALA A 12 -4.53 -18.77 7.94
C ALA A 12 -5.40 -18.48 6.70
N TYR A 13 -5.76 -17.21 6.49
CA TYR A 13 -6.51 -16.78 5.31
C TYR A 13 -5.73 -17.00 4.01
N VAL A 14 -4.47 -16.59 3.96
CA VAL A 14 -3.59 -16.79 2.79
C VAL A 14 -3.42 -18.27 2.49
N THR A 15 -3.24 -19.09 3.52
CA THR A 15 -3.09 -20.56 3.40
C THR A 15 -4.36 -21.19 2.86
N TRP A 16 -5.51 -20.89 3.47
CA TRP A 16 -6.83 -21.36 3.01
C TRP A 16 -7.08 -21.00 1.55
N LYS A 17 -6.80 -19.75 1.17
CA LYS A 17 -6.94 -19.26 -0.20
C LYS A 17 -6.07 -20.04 -1.18
N ARG A 18 -4.80 -20.29 -0.83
CA ARG A 18 -3.86 -21.08 -1.65
C ARG A 18 -4.35 -22.51 -1.83
N ASP A 19 -4.82 -23.13 -0.75
CA ASP A 19 -5.33 -24.49 -0.77
C ASP A 19 -6.61 -24.59 -1.61
N LEU A 20 -7.54 -23.64 -1.49
CA LEU A 20 -8.76 -23.63 -2.29
C LEU A 20 -8.46 -23.46 -3.80
N ILE A 21 -7.52 -22.59 -4.17
CA ILE A 21 -7.05 -22.45 -5.56
C ILE A 21 -6.48 -23.78 -6.07
N ARG A 22 -5.69 -24.48 -5.24
CA ARG A 22 -5.11 -25.79 -5.59
C ARG A 22 -6.20 -26.83 -5.81
N GLU A 23 -7.17 -26.94 -4.92
CA GLU A 23 -8.24 -27.94 -5.03
C GLU A 23 -9.17 -27.66 -6.21
N ILE A 24 -9.52 -26.40 -6.49
CA ILE A 24 -10.29 -26.03 -7.69
C ILE A 24 -9.51 -26.39 -8.97
N THR A 25 -8.19 -26.15 -8.99
CA THR A 25 -7.33 -26.48 -10.13
C THR A 25 -7.26 -28.00 -10.32
N ARG A 26 -7.12 -28.78 -9.24
CA ARG A 26 -7.16 -30.24 -9.28
C ARG A 26 -8.48 -30.78 -9.80
N TYR A 27 -9.59 -30.23 -9.30
CA TYR A 27 -10.93 -30.62 -9.72
C TYR A 27 -11.16 -30.32 -11.22
N ARG A 28 -10.75 -29.13 -11.68
CA ARG A 28 -10.77 -28.77 -13.10
C ARG A 28 -10.00 -29.77 -13.96
N SER A 29 -8.77 -30.09 -13.56
CA SER A 29 -7.96 -31.10 -14.26
C SER A 29 -8.67 -32.45 -14.27
N TRP A 30 -9.20 -32.92 -13.14
CA TRP A 30 -9.90 -34.19 -13.05
C TRP A 30 -11.11 -34.26 -13.99
N LEU A 31 -11.93 -33.20 -14.06
CA LEU A 31 -13.05 -33.12 -14.99
C LEU A 31 -12.60 -33.24 -16.45
N ALA A 32 -11.53 -32.54 -16.82
CA ALA A 32 -10.97 -32.60 -18.17
C ALA A 32 -10.47 -34.02 -18.52
N HIS A 33 -9.75 -34.67 -17.60
CA HIS A 33 -9.24 -36.04 -17.82
C HIS A 33 -10.37 -37.06 -18.00
N ASN A 34 -11.48 -36.90 -17.27
CA ASN A 34 -12.63 -37.80 -17.35
C ASN A 34 -13.65 -37.42 -18.43
N ARG A 35 -13.38 -36.37 -19.23
CA ARG A 35 -14.30 -35.85 -20.26
C ARG A 35 -15.68 -35.45 -19.69
N LEU A 36 -15.68 -34.99 -18.44
CA LEU A 36 -16.87 -34.50 -17.71
C LEU A 36 -16.94 -32.97 -17.69
N SER A 37 -16.00 -32.30 -18.36
CA SER A 37 -16.00 -30.84 -18.48
C SER A 37 -17.04 -30.36 -19.49
N SER A 38 -17.70 -29.25 -19.16
CA SER A 38 -18.58 -28.50 -20.05
C SER A 38 -18.20 -27.03 -20.02
N GLU A 39 -18.56 -26.29 -21.06
CA GLU A 39 -18.23 -24.85 -21.16
C GLU A 39 -18.75 -24.06 -19.94
N GLY A 40 -19.97 -24.37 -19.47
CA GLY A 40 -20.55 -23.72 -18.29
C GLY A 40 -19.78 -24.02 -17.00
N VAL A 41 -19.26 -25.25 -16.85
CA VAL A 41 -18.44 -25.64 -15.69
C VAL A 41 -17.07 -24.95 -15.74
N GLU A 42 -16.40 -24.96 -16.90
CA GLU A 42 -15.11 -24.27 -17.08
C GLU A 42 -15.24 -22.77 -16.78
N ALA A 43 -16.27 -22.11 -17.30
CA ALA A 43 -16.50 -20.69 -17.08
C ALA A 43 -16.71 -20.36 -15.59
N ARG A 44 -17.38 -21.25 -14.85
CA ARG A 44 -17.61 -21.09 -13.40
C ARG A 44 -16.32 -21.29 -12.60
N LEU A 45 -15.53 -22.31 -12.93
CA LEU A 45 -14.25 -22.58 -12.27
C LEU A 45 -13.25 -21.46 -12.54
N GLU A 46 -13.15 -20.98 -13.78
CA GLU A 46 -12.28 -19.86 -14.14
C GLU A 46 -12.67 -18.57 -13.42
N ARG A 47 -13.98 -18.29 -13.29
CA ARG A 47 -14.48 -17.16 -12.51
C ARG A 47 -14.11 -17.28 -11.03
N ALA A 48 -14.29 -18.45 -10.43
CA ALA A 48 -13.92 -18.70 -9.05
C ALA A 48 -12.41 -18.48 -8.81
N LEU A 49 -11.56 -19.03 -9.69
CA LEU A 49 -10.12 -18.82 -9.64
C LEU A 49 -9.75 -17.34 -9.79
N ARG A 50 -10.43 -16.59 -10.66
CA ARG A 50 -10.19 -15.15 -10.83
C ARG A 50 -10.54 -14.36 -9.58
N VAL A 51 -11.70 -14.61 -8.98
CA VAL A 51 -12.12 -13.97 -7.73
C VAL A 51 -11.09 -14.26 -6.64
N LEU A 52 -10.72 -15.53 -6.44
CA LEU A 52 -9.70 -15.88 -5.47
C LEU A 52 -8.40 -15.15 -5.77
N ARG A 53 -7.85 -15.20 -6.98
CA ARG A 53 -6.57 -14.54 -7.31
C ARG A 53 -6.56 -13.03 -7.06
N THR A 54 -7.69 -12.35 -7.27
CA THR A 54 -7.81 -10.88 -7.14
C THR A 54 -8.27 -10.42 -5.76
N ASP A 55 -8.60 -11.35 -4.86
CA ASP A 55 -9.06 -11.00 -3.51
C ASP A 55 -7.89 -10.61 -2.60
N HIS A 56 -8.02 -9.50 -1.88
CA HIS A 56 -6.98 -8.97 -0.99
C HIS A 56 -7.60 -8.49 0.32
N ILE A 57 -6.90 -8.71 1.43
CA ILE A 57 -7.29 -8.11 2.71
C ILE A 57 -7.02 -6.61 2.61
N THR A 58 -8.07 -5.80 2.73
CA THR A 58 -7.96 -4.33 2.75
C THR A 58 -8.09 -3.84 4.19
N LEU A 59 -7.06 -3.16 4.68
CA LEU A 59 -7.07 -2.49 5.99
C LEU A 59 -7.20 -0.99 5.78
N ALA A 60 -8.21 -0.37 6.40
CA ALA A 60 -8.43 1.07 6.35
C ALA A 60 -8.17 1.69 7.72
N PHE A 61 -7.15 2.55 7.81
CA PHE A 61 -6.83 3.31 9.02
C PHE A 61 -7.50 4.67 8.97
N VAL A 62 -8.62 4.83 9.68
CA VAL A 62 -9.39 6.08 9.74
C VAL A 62 -9.21 6.71 11.12
N GLY A 63 -8.94 8.01 11.16
CA GLY A 63 -8.81 8.77 12.40
C GLY A 63 -8.48 10.23 12.12
N GLU A 64 -8.69 11.08 13.12
CA GLU A 64 -8.42 12.53 13.00
C GLU A 64 -6.92 12.83 12.79
N TYR A 65 -6.64 14.06 12.38
CA TYR A 65 -5.28 14.56 12.12
C TYR A 65 -4.35 14.30 13.30
N SER A 66 -3.12 13.83 13.02
CA SER A 66 -2.07 13.55 14.02
C SER A 66 -2.43 12.61 15.18
N ARG A 67 -3.51 11.81 15.09
CA ARG A 67 -3.86 10.81 16.14
C ARG A 67 -3.18 9.45 15.97
N GLY A 68 -1.87 9.43 15.71
CA GLY A 68 -1.07 8.20 15.78
C GLY A 68 -1.27 7.15 14.68
N LYS A 69 -1.96 7.47 13.57
CA LYS A 69 -2.14 6.54 12.43
C LYS A 69 -0.80 6.00 11.91
N THR A 70 0.18 6.88 11.69
CA THR A 70 1.52 6.49 11.25
C THR A 70 2.24 5.61 12.27
N GLU A 71 2.03 5.85 13.57
CA GLU A 71 2.63 5.04 14.63
C GLU A 71 2.03 3.64 14.70
N LEU A 72 0.73 3.52 14.45
CA LEU A 72 0.05 2.24 14.31
C LEU A 72 0.59 1.46 13.11
N ILE A 73 0.80 2.11 11.96
CA ILE A 73 1.42 1.48 10.78
C ILE A 73 2.84 1.03 11.10
N ASN A 74 3.65 1.86 11.77
CA ASN A 74 4.99 1.47 12.24
C ASN A 74 4.96 0.23 13.13
N SER A 75 4.04 0.21 14.10
CA SER A 75 3.92 -0.90 15.04
C SER A 75 3.43 -2.19 14.37
N LEU A 76 2.57 -2.09 13.36
CA LEU A 76 2.02 -3.24 12.64
C LEU A 76 3.01 -3.84 11.63
N PHE A 77 3.71 -3.00 10.86
CA PHE A 77 4.48 -3.47 9.71
C PHE A 77 6.00 -3.36 9.88
N PHE A 78 6.47 -2.53 10.83
CA PHE A 78 7.87 -2.18 10.94
C PHE A 78 8.46 -2.41 12.34
N SER A 79 7.75 -3.09 13.24
CA SER A 79 8.21 -3.35 14.63
C SER A 79 9.56 -4.05 14.72
N ASN A 80 9.88 -4.89 13.73
CA ASN A 80 11.08 -5.73 13.74
C ASN A 80 12.35 -5.01 13.27
N TYR A 81 12.24 -3.80 12.74
CA TYR A 81 13.39 -3.05 12.24
C TYR A 81 14.20 -2.39 13.37
N GLY A 82 13.74 -2.45 14.63
CA GLY A 82 14.43 -1.85 15.78
C GLY A 82 14.47 -0.32 15.78
N GLN A 83 13.98 0.32 14.71
CA GLN A 83 13.90 1.75 14.53
C GLN A 83 12.58 2.13 13.84
N ARG A 84 12.25 3.42 13.94
CA ARG A 84 11.04 3.96 13.31
C ARG A 84 11.27 4.16 11.81
N ILE A 85 10.50 3.45 10.99
CA ILE A 85 10.63 3.48 9.52
C ILE A 85 9.80 4.63 8.93
N LEU A 86 8.50 4.68 9.20
CA LEU A 86 7.67 5.80 8.76
C LEU A 86 7.87 7.02 9.68
N PRO A 87 8.16 8.21 9.13
CA PRO A 87 8.30 9.42 9.93
C PRO A 87 6.96 9.83 10.56
N SER A 88 6.90 9.88 11.89
CA SER A 88 5.66 10.17 12.67
C SER A 88 5.82 11.32 13.67
N ARG A 89 6.55 12.39 13.32
CA ARG A 89 6.64 13.57 14.22
C ARG A 89 5.27 14.24 14.39
N ALA A 90 4.99 14.68 15.61
CA ALA A 90 3.77 15.43 15.92
C ALA A 90 3.66 16.67 15.00
N GLY A 91 2.45 16.97 14.52
CA GLY A 91 2.18 18.09 13.62
C GLY A 91 2.50 17.85 12.14
N ARG A 92 3.32 16.84 11.79
CA ARG A 92 3.67 16.53 10.39
C ARG A 92 2.70 15.50 9.82
N THR A 93 1.74 15.96 9.02
CA THR A 93 0.88 15.05 8.24
C THR A 93 1.45 14.83 6.86
N THR A 94 1.39 13.58 6.41
CA THR A 94 1.67 13.19 5.02
C THR A 94 0.60 13.79 4.11
N MET A 95 0.92 14.92 3.47
CA MET A 95 0.01 15.66 2.57
C MET A 95 0.07 15.16 1.12
N CYS A 96 1.17 14.50 0.76
CA CYS A 96 1.36 13.87 -0.54
C CYS A 96 0.79 12.45 -0.51
N PRO A 97 0.03 12.04 -1.54
CA PRO A 97 -0.35 10.64 -1.70
C PRO A 97 0.89 9.75 -1.80
N THR A 98 0.98 8.77 -0.90
CA THR A 98 2.07 7.79 -0.84
C THR A 98 1.48 6.40 -1.00
N GLU A 99 2.05 5.60 -1.89
CA GLU A 99 1.74 4.17 -2.01
C GLU A 99 2.94 3.34 -1.59
N LEU A 100 2.71 2.36 -0.72
CA LEU A 100 3.65 1.28 -0.44
C LEU A 100 3.19 0.05 -1.20
N LEU A 101 4.04 -0.48 -2.08
CA LEU A 101 3.68 -1.52 -3.02
C LEU A 101 4.70 -2.66 -2.95
N PHE A 102 4.21 -3.87 -3.24
CA PHE A 102 5.02 -5.04 -3.52
C PHE A 102 4.63 -5.56 -4.91
N ASP A 103 5.60 -5.72 -5.79
CA ASP A 103 5.39 -6.38 -7.09
C ASP A 103 5.66 -7.89 -6.95
N PRO A 104 4.61 -8.73 -6.99
CA PRO A 104 4.78 -10.17 -6.85
C PRO A 104 5.51 -10.83 -8.04
N ARG A 105 5.65 -10.15 -9.20
CA ARG A 105 6.39 -10.71 -10.34
C ARG A 105 7.89 -10.56 -10.20
N SER A 106 8.33 -9.43 -9.65
CA SER A 106 9.75 -9.13 -9.45
C SER A 106 10.21 -9.39 -8.02
N GLU A 107 9.29 -9.71 -7.11
CA GLU A 107 9.52 -9.86 -5.66
C GLU A 107 10.18 -8.64 -5.03
N ARG A 108 9.79 -7.44 -5.49
CA ARG A 108 10.36 -6.17 -5.04
C ARG A 108 9.31 -5.28 -4.41
N SER A 109 9.67 -4.71 -3.26
CA SER A 109 8.93 -3.64 -2.60
C SER A 109 9.40 -2.27 -3.09
N TYR A 110 8.50 -1.30 -3.16
CA TYR A 110 8.83 0.08 -3.51
C TYR A 110 7.78 1.04 -2.96
N ILE A 111 8.17 2.30 -2.78
CA ILE A 111 7.23 3.39 -2.53
C ILE A 111 7.02 4.22 -3.79
N ARG A 112 5.80 4.73 -3.95
CA ARG A 112 5.46 5.73 -4.95
C ARG A 112 5.01 7.00 -4.27
N LEU A 113 5.59 8.11 -4.70
CA LEU A 113 5.29 9.44 -4.19
C LEU A 113 4.80 10.32 -5.33
N LEU A 114 3.66 10.98 -5.11
CA LEU A 114 3.26 12.10 -5.96
C LEU A 114 3.88 13.39 -5.43
N PRO A 115 4.40 14.26 -6.32
CA PRO A 115 4.79 15.62 -5.95
C PRO A 115 3.62 16.39 -5.32
N ILE A 116 3.91 17.28 -4.38
CA ILE A 116 2.87 18.06 -3.68
C ILE A 116 2.05 18.92 -4.65
N GLU A 117 2.68 19.35 -5.75
CA GLU A 117 2.09 20.15 -6.83
C GLU A 117 0.94 19.43 -7.54
N SER A 118 0.89 18.10 -7.51
CA SER A 118 -0.22 17.32 -8.07
C SER A 118 -1.57 17.65 -7.41
N ARG A 119 -1.57 18.27 -6.23
CA ARG A 119 -2.79 18.75 -5.54
C ARG A 119 -3.42 19.99 -6.20
N LEU A 120 -2.67 20.70 -7.04
CA LEU A 120 -3.19 21.85 -7.80
C LEU A 120 -3.95 21.39 -9.06
N GLU A 121 -3.77 20.14 -9.47
CA GLU A 121 -4.49 19.58 -10.61
C GLU A 121 -5.87 19.07 -10.18
N ASP A 122 -6.88 19.25 -11.04
CA ASP A 122 -8.20 18.64 -10.88
C ASP A 122 -8.20 17.12 -11.18
N THR A 123 -7.02 16.52 -11.40
CA THR A 123 -6.85 15.11 -11.72
C THR A 123 -7.04 14.26 -10.46
N SER A 124 -7.99 13.32 -10.49
CA SER A 124 -8.20 12.41 -9.36
C SER A 124 -6.99 11.48 -9.14
N ILE A 125 -6.77 11.05 -7.90
CA ILE A 125 -5.74 10.04 -7.57
C ILE A 125 -5.90 8.77 -8.42
N ALA A 126 -7.14 8.33 -8.66
CA ALA A 126 -7.42 7.15 -9.49
C ALA A 126 -6.92 7.30 -10.94
N GLN A 127 -6.97 8.52 -11.49
CA GLN A 127 -6.41 8.84 -12.80
C GLN A 127 -4.88 8.94 -12.72
N LEU A 128 -4.33 9.65 -11.72
CA LEU A 128 -2.88 9.79 -11.54
C LEU A 128 -2.16 8.44 -11.39
N LYS A 129 -2.77 7.46 -10.71
CA LYS A 129 -2.24 6.08 -10.63
C LYS A 129 -2.02 5.42 -11.99
N ARG A 130 -2.76 5.83 -13.02
CA ARG A 130 -2.62 5.32 -14.40
C ARG A 130 -1.55 6.04 -15.21
N THR A 131 -0.85 7.00 -14.61
CA THR A 131 0.18 7.80 -15.26
C THR A 131 1.52 7.64 -14.52
N PRO A 132 2.23 6.49 -14.69
CA PRO A 132 3.42 6.15 -13.90
C PRO A 132 4.53 7.20 -13.91
N ARG A 133 4.66 7.97 -15.01
CA ARG A 133 5.66 9.04 -15.16
C ARG A 133 5.54 10.20 -14.17
N LEU A 134 4.37 10.38 -13.55
CA LEU A 134 4.15 11.43 -12.55
C LEU A 134 4.60 10.99 -11.14
N TRP A 135 4.90 9.71 -10.96
CA TRP A 135 5.28 9.15 -9.67
C TRP A 135 6.79 9.02 -9.55
N LEU A 136 7.33 9.52 -8.45
CA LEU A 136 8.65 9.15 -8.01
C LEU A 136 8.57 7.74 -7.43
N ASN A 137 9.32 6.80 -8.01
CA ASN A 137 9.39 5.41 -7.54
C ASN A 137 10.72 5.21 -6.81
N LEU A 138 10.67 4.78 -5.56
CA LEU A 138 11.86 4.50 -4.76
C LEU A 138 11.83 3.02 -4.35
N PRO A 139 12.86 2.23 -4.69
CA PRO A 139 12.93 0.84 -4.27
C PRO A 139 13.05 0.75 -2.75
N LEU A 140 12.52 -0.32 -2.17
CA LEU A 140 12.64 -0.64 -0.77
C LEU A 140 13.42 -1.95 -0.60
N ASP A 141 14.54 -1.89 0.11
CA ASP A 141 15.27 -3.08 0.51
C ASP A 141 14.90 -3.48 1.94
N THR A 142 14.05 -4.50 2.08
CA THR A 142 13.58 -4.97 3.39
C THR A 142 14.66 -5.62 4.25
N HIS A 143 15.86 -5.88 3.69
CA HIS A 143 16.99 -6.45 4.42
C HIS A 143 17.95 -5.38 4.95
N ASP A 144 17.75 -4.12 4.54
CA ASP A 144 18.55 -2.99 4.96
C ASP A 144 17.66 -1.94 5.67
N PRO A 145 17.61 -1.98 7.02
CA PRO A 145 16.84 -1.03 7.80
C PRO A 145 17.20 0.44 7.56
N GLU A 146 18.47 0.74 7.25
CA GLU A 146 18.96 2.11 7.03
C GLU A 146 18.44 2.64 5.69
N SER A 147 18.62 1.88 4.61
CA SER A 147 18.06 2.19 3.28
C SER A 147 16.53 2.33 3.33
N MET A 148 15.85 1.47 4.10
CA MET A 148 14.40 1.62 4.35
C MET A 148 14.06 2.96 5.01
N ALA A 149 14.75 3.32 6.08
CA ALA A 149 14.52 4.59 6.77
C ALA A 149 14.78 5.80 5.85
N GLU A 150 15.83 5.76 5.04
CA GLU A 150 16.13 6.81 4.05
C GLU A 150 15.03 6.95 3.00
N ALA A 151 14.54 5.83 2.45
CA ALA A 151 13.46 5.85 1.47
C ALA A 151 12.18 6.46 2.06
N PHE A 152 11.80 6.08 3.28
CA PHE A 152 10.62 6.64 3.94
C PHE A 152 10.82 8.07 4.45
N ALA A 153 12.05 8.52 4.70
CA ALA A 153 12.34 9.92 4.99
C ALA A 153 11.92 10.86 3.85
N GLN A 154 11.90 10.37 2.61
CA GLN A 154 11.40 11.13 1.44
C GLN A 154 9.94 11.58 1.61
N VAL A 155 9.12 10.79 2.31
CA VAL A 155 7.71 11.10 2.60
C VAL A 155 7.57 12.31 3.53
N ALA A 156 8.61 12.62 4.32
CA ALA A 156 8.63 13.73 5.25
C ALA A 156 9.38 14.95 4.73
N LEU A 157 9.91 14.96 3.50
CA LEU A 157 10.59 16.13 2.97
C LEU A 157 9.66 17.34 2.92
N THR A 158 10.23 18.50 3.23
CA THR A 158 9.55 19.79 3.18
C THR A 158 10.09 20.61 2.02
N LYS A 159 9.22 21.45 1.45
CA LYS A 159 9.57 22.38 0.39
C LYS A 159 9.20 23.79 0.84
N ALA A 160 10.18 24.69 0.86
CA ALA A 160 9.92 26.10 1.10
C ALA A 160 9.23 26.71 -0.12
N MET A 161 8.21 27.53 0.13
CA MET A 161 7.45 28.22 -0.91
C MET A 161 6.77 29.47 -0.34
N PRO A 162 6.33 30.42 -1.19
CA PRO A 162 5.51 31.54 -0.77
C PRO A 162 4.22 31.07 -0.08
N VAL A 163 3.77 31.85 0.91
CA VAL A 163 2.56 31.55 1.70
C VAL A 163 1.34 31.38 0.79
N GLU A 164 1.24 32.20 -0.26
CA GLU A 164 0.15 32.16 -1.22
C GLU A 164 0.08 30.81 -1.95
N GLN A 165 1.23 30.22 -2.31
CA GLN A 165 1.28 28.91 -2.96
C GLN A 165 0.92 27.78 -1.97
N ALA A 166 1.36 27.90 -0.72
CA ALA A 166 1.00 26.94 0.32
C ALA A 166 -0.52 26.91 0.56
N ILE A 167 -1.16 28.09 0.60
CA ILE A 167 -2.62 28.20 0.71
C ILE A 167 -3.32 27.52 -0.47
N GLN A 168 -2.85 27.73 -1.70
CA GLN A 168 -3.40 27.08 -2.90
C GLN A 168 -3.30 25.55 -2.85
N LEU A 169 -2.27 25.01 -2.20
CA LEU A 169 -2.08 23.57 -1.98
C LEU A 169 -2.96 23.01 -0.84
N GLY A 170 -3.71 23.87 -0.15
CA GLY A 170 -4.63 23.54 0.94
C GLY A 170 -3.98 23.53 2.32
N PHE A 171 -2.89 24.27 2.53
CA PHE A 171 -2.31 24.47 3.86
C PHE A 171 -2.97 25.65 4.58
N ASP A 172 -3.16 25.51 5.89
CA ASP A 172 -3.63 26.59 6.76
C ASP A 172 -2.50 27.59 7.03
N PRO A 173 -2.66 28.90 6.73
CA PRO A 173 -1.68 29.93 7.04
C PRO A 173 -1.19 29.92 8.48
N ALA A 174 -2.07 29.62 9.44
CA ALA A 174 -1.73 29.62 10.86
C ALA A 174 -0.79 28.47 11.26
N GLY A 175 -0.71 27.42 10.43
CA GLY A 175 0.14 26.25 10.63
C GLY A 175 1.44 26.27 9.83
N LEU A 176 1.74 27.35 9.09
CA LEU A 176 2.96 27.46 8.29
C LEU A 176 4.16 27.83 9.16
N GLU A 177 5.22 27.04 9.06
CA GLU A 177 6.52 27.33 9.68
C GLU A 177 7.35 28.24 8.77
N SER A 178 8.10 29.18 9.36
CA SER A 178 9.06 30.00 8.62
C SER A 178 10.22 29.13 8.12
N SER A 179 10.60 29.26 6.84
CA SER A 179 11.78 28.58 6.30
C SER A 179 13.05 29.07 6.99
N SER A 180 13.82 28.15 7.59
CA SER A 180 15.16 28.40 8.13
C SER A 180 16.19 28.68 7.04
#